data_AF-A0A971DP80-F1
#
_entry.id   AF-A0A971DP80-F1
#
_cell.length_a   1.000
_cell.length_b   1.000
_cell.length_c   1.000
_cell.angle_alpha   90.00
_cell.angle_beta   90.00
_cell.angle_gamma   90.00
#
_symmetry.space_group_name_H-M   'P 1'
#
loop_
_entity.id
_entity.type
_entity.pdbx_description
1 polymer ?
#
loop_
_entity_poly.entity_id
_entity_poly.type
_entity_poly.pdbx_seq_one_letter_code
_entity_poly.pdbx_strand_id
1 'polypeptide(L)'
;MKKFYSLLFLLTLLVLHTNCSQGKSTSSDNPDQLDSTEMTGILKKYPHPQGYQKYVISVPGKPDESQFIVEIVPGKTMQMDECNDYSLQGEFVEDSFADEDVLRYIYRSEGEVVQTLLGCATDSLHTEFARGMPVLVDYNSLRPTVVYLPKDIELKHTVWKVAEMIQVEHDPENKLFEKRPFDLTKDKYDGYILQLPAGSENSKIELVVGITKKVDCNRHHLIDVTFGDAGDMNFSPHMFMIFDSDGEIASTRMGCPDSELTGKFIYGETRRVPYTTDPMIIFIPKGFELRYRIWESVV
;
A
#
# COMPACT_ATOMS: atom_id res chain seq x y z
N MET A 1 11.81 -47.52 80.70
CA MET A 1 12.46 -48.75 80.22
C MET A 1 13.21 -48.44 78.93
N LYS A 2 14.51 -48.78 78.89
CA LYS A 2 15.44 -49.04 77.76
C LYS A 2 15.18 -48.30 76.42
N LYS A 3 15.99 -47.29 76.09
CA LYS A 3 17.19 -47.34 75.21
C LYS A 3 16.89 -47.84 73.77
N PHE A 4 17.14 -47.05 72.71
CA PHE A 4 18.34 -47.15 71.85
C PHE A 4 18.28 -46.19 70.63
N TYR A 5 19.29 -45.30 70.48
CA TYR A 5 20.10 -44.93 69.27
C TYR A 5 19.38 -44.40 68.00
N SER A 6 19.90 -43.50 67.17
CA SER A 6 21.20 -42.83 67.02
C SER A 6 21.04 -41.67 66.02
N LEU A 7 21.60 -40.50 66.37
CA LEU A 7 22.41 -39.59 65.55
C LEU A 7 22.16 -39.55 64.02
N LEU A 8 21.73 -38.40 63.48
CA LEU A 8 22.29 -37.88 62.22
C LEU A 8 22.18 -36.35 62.16
N PHE A 9 23.30 -35.75 61.74
CA PHE A 9 23.60 -34.32 61.58
C PHE A 9 22.53 -33.53 60.81
N LEU A 10 22.20 -32.31 61.27
CA LEU A 10 21.71 -31.25 60.38
C LEU A 10 22.49 -29.96 60.60
N LEU A 11 23.13 -29.54 59.51
CA LEU A 11 23.99 -28.39 59.31
C LEU A 11 23.17 -27.09 59.40
N THR A 12 23.46 -26.22 60.38
CA THR A 12 22.86 -24.88 60.46
C THR A 12 23.63 -23.91 59.56
N LEU A 13 23.07 -23.59 58.38
CA LEU A 13 23.57 -22.52 57.51
C LEU A 13 22.78 -21.23 57.81
N LEU A 14 23.47 -20.20 58.30
CA LEU A 14 22.96 -18.83 58.46
C LEU A 14 22.65 -18.24 57.08
N VAL A 15 21.40 -17.82 56.83
CA VAL A 15 21.04 -17.04 55.64
C VAL A 15 20.76 -15.59 56.06
N LEU A 16 21.72 -14.72 55.78
CA LEU A 16 21.58 -13.27 55.84
C LEU A 16 20.51 -12.82 54.84
N HIS A 17 19.47 -12.14 55.33
CA HIS A 17 18.43 -11.55 54.50
C HIS A 17 18.93 -10.21 53.93
N THR A 18 19.43 -10.23 52.70
CA THR A 18 19.62 -9.00 51.91
C THR A 18 18.31 -8.67 51.21
N ASN A 19 17.71 -7.56 51.64
CA ASN A 19 16.50 -6.97 51.12
C ASN A 19 16.76 -6.50 49.66
N CYS A 20 16.22 -7.22 48.67
CA CYS A 20 16.29 -6.79 47.27
C CYS A 20 14.94 -6.19 46.88
N SER A 21 14.88 -4.86 46.90
CA SER A 21 13.80 -4.07 46.29
C SER A 21 13.77 -4.36 44.78
N GLN A 22 12.82 -5.19 44.34
CA GLN A 22 12.48 -5.26 42.92
C GLN A 22 11.69 -4.00 42.55
N GLY A 23 12.40 -3.04 41.97
CA GLY A 23 11.76 -2.02 41.13
C GLY A 23 11.15 -2.75 39.93
N LYS A 24 9.82 -2.81 39.86
CA LYS A 24 9.10 -3.21 38.66
C LYS A 24 9.31 -2.11 37.62
N SER A 25 10.20 -2.35 36.66
CA SER A 25 10.17 -1.68 35.36
C SER A 25 8.95 -2.24 34.62
N THR A 26 7.89 -1.45 34.53
CA THR A 26 6.81 -1.70 33.58
C THR A 26 7.31 -1.30 32.20
N SER A 27 7.89 -2.23 31.44
CA SER A 27 7.92 -2.15 29.98
C SER A 27 6.50 -2.40 29.48
N SER A 28 5.93 -1.44 28.75
CA SER A 28 4.74 -1.68 27.96
C SER A 28 5.19 -2.40 26.68
N ASP A 29 5.35 -3.71 26.77
CA ASP A 29 5.70 -4.54 25.62
C ASP A 29 4.47 -4.66 24.71
N ASN A 30 4.54 -4.01 23.55
CA ASN A 30 3.69 -4.32 22.41
C ASN A 30 4.39 -5.46 21.66
N PRO A 31 3.88 -6.71 21.69
CA PRO A 31 4.64 -7.91 21.34
C PRO A 31 5.01 -8.04 19.85
N ASP A 32 4.55 -7.13 18.99
CA ASP A 32 4.65 -7.26 17.52
C ASP A 32 5.45 -6.14 16.85
N GLN A 33 6.27 -5.39 17.59
CA GLN A 33 7.15 -4.38 17.01
C GLN A 33 8.61 -4.76 17.24
N LEU A 34 9.39 -4.91 16.16
CA LEU A 34 10.81 -5.25 16.22
C LEU A 34 11.53 -4.35 17.22
N ASP A 35 12.23 -4.97 18.17
CA ASP A 35 13.04 -4.20 19.10
C ASP A 35 14.30 -3.65 18.42
N SER A 36 14.98 -2.72 19.08
CA SER A 36 16.18 -2.06 18.53
C SER A 36 17.34 -3.04 18.26
N THR A 37 17.38 -4.17 18.94
CA THR A 37 18.39 -5.22 18.79
C THR A 37 18.12 -6.06 17.55
N GLU A 38 16.87 -6.47 17.33
CA GLU A 38 16.43 -7.21 16.14
C GLU A 38 16.56 -6.36 14.88
N MET A 39 16.17 -5.09 14.97
CA MET A 39 16.38 -4.10 13.91
C MET A 39 17.86 -3.99 13.53
N THR A 40 18.75 -3.92 14.53
CA THR A 40 20.20 -3.90 14.31
C THR A 40 20.72 -5.21 13.72
N GLY A 41 20.13 -6.35 14.08
CA GLY A 41 20.45 -7.66 13.51
C GLY A 41 20.16 -7.74 12.01
N ILE A 42 18.96 -7.32 11.59
CA ILE A 42 18.56 -7.22 10.18
C ILE A 42 19.47 -6.23 9.44
N LEU A 43 19.79 -5.10 10.07
CA LEU A 43 20.72 -4.13 9.52
C LEU A 43 22.15 -4.70 9.34
N LYS A 44 22.56 -5.74 10.07
CA LYS A 44 23.86 -6.39 9.86
C LYS A 44 23.79 -7.52 8.82
N LYS A 45 22.70 -8.28 8.79
CA LYS A 45 22.52 -9.45 7.90
C LYS A 45 22.50 -9.06 6.41
N TYR A 46 21.91 -7.91 6.07
CA TYR A 46 21.69 -7.50 4.67
C TYR A 46 22.50 -6.25 4.27
N PRO A 47 23.80 -6.35 3.93
CA PRO A 47 24.62 -5.19 3.58
C PRO A 47 24.04 -4.40 2.39
N HIS A 48 24.26 -3.09 2.35
CA HIS A 48 23.81 -2.23 1.24
C HIS A 48 24.94 -2.03 0.20
N PRO A 49 24.61 -1.81 -1.09
CA PRO A 49 25.58 -1.37 -2.08
C PRO A 49 26.27 -0.06 -1.68
N GLN A 50 27.49 0.19 -2.18
CA GLN A 50 28.14 1.49 -2.02
C GLN A 50 27.28 2.59 -2.64
N GLY A 51 27.16 3.73 -1.96
CA GLY A 51 26.32 4.85 -2.42
C GLY A 51 24.85 4.77 -1.98
N TYR A 52 24.44 3.65 -1.40
CA TYR A 52 23.10 3.47 -0.85
C TYR A 52 23.10 3.61 0.67
N GLN A 53 21.93 3.93 1.20
CA GLN A 53 21.55 3.83 2.60
C GLN A 53 20.40 2.83 2.73
N LYS A 54 20.19 2.33 3.95
CA LYS A 54 19.23 1.28 4.22
C LYS A 54 18.22 1.73 5.26
N TYR A 55 16.97 1.38 5.00
CA TYR A 55 15.84 1.52 5.90
C TYR A 55 15.24 0.15 6.17
N VAL A 56 14.66 -0.02 7.34
CA VAL A 56 13.87 -1.20 7.68
C VAL A 56 12.53 -0.69 8.17
N ILE A 57 11.48 -1.17 7.52
CA ILE A 57 10.09 -0.86 7.85
C ILE A 57 9.51 -2.09 8.51
N SER A 58 9.04 -1.91 9.74
CA SER A 58 8.32 -2.94 10.50
C SER A 58 7.00 -2.37 10.96
N VAL A 59 5.93 -3.10 10.72
CA VAL A 59 4.58 -2.68 11.08
C VAL A 59 4.09 -3.49 12.28
N PRO A 60 3.28 -2.88 13.17
CA PRO A 60 2.75 -3.60 14.33
C PRO A 60 1.76 -4.69 13.91
N GLY A 61 1.63 -5.76 14.70
CA GLY A 61 0.62 -6.79 14.46
C GLY A 61 -0.81 -6.26 14.43
N LYS A 62 -1.65 -6.82 13.55
CA LYS A 62 -3.09 -6.55 13.46
C LYS A 62 -3.90 -7.85 13.42
N PRO A 63 -5.16 -7.85 13.93
CA PRO A 63 -6.02 -9.04 13.85
C PRO A 63 -6.31 -9.52 12.42
N ASP A 64 -6.43 -8.59 11.48
CA ASP A 64 -6.61 -8.86 10.04
C ASP A 64 -5.70 -7.93 9.23
N GLU A 65 -4.51 -8.45 8.89
CA GLU A 65 -3.49 -7.72 8.14
C GLU A 65 -3.88 -7.51 6.66
N SER A 66 -4.80 -8.33 6.13
CA SER A 66 -5.25 -8.21 4.73
C SER A 66 -6.00 -6.91 4.43
N GLN A 67 -6.45 -6.21 5.48
CA GLN A 67 -7.07 -4.89 5.40
C GLN A 67 -6.05 -3.75 5.34
N PHE A 68 -4.75 -4.04 5.29
CA PHE A 68 -3.72 -3.01 5.34
C PHE A 68 -2.69 -3.23 4.24
N ILE A 69 -2.03 -2.14 3.88
CA ILE A 69 -0.93 -2.15 2.93
C ILE A 69 0.00 -0.98 3.22
N VAL A 70 1.28 -1.15 2.94
CA VAL A 70 2.29 -0.13 3.19
C VAL A 70 2.68 0.49 1.87
N GLU A 71 2.51 1.80 1.74
CA GLU A 71 3.04 2.57 0.62
C GLU A 71 4.41 3.12 1.01
N ILE A 72 5.44 2.81 0.22
CA ILE A 72 6.80 3.28 0.41
C ILE A 72 7.10 4.30 -0.69
N VAL A 73 7.43 5.53 -0.29
CA VAL A 73 7.60 6.67 -1.17
C VAL A 73 9.03 7.22 -1.04
N PRO A 74 9.85 7.11 -2.10
CA PRO A 74 11.15 7.78 -2.17
C PRO A 74 10.93 9.24 -2.55
N GLY A 75 11.84 10.13 -2.16
CA GLY A 75 11.75 11.51 -2.60
C GLY A 75 12.89 12.39 -2.13
N LYS A 76 12.80 13.67 -2.49
CA LYS A 76 13.74 14.71 -2.05
C LYS A 76 12.98 15.92 -1.55
N THR A 77 13.27 16.35 -0.34
CA THR A 77 12.77 17.63 0.18
C THR A 77 13.58 18.77 -0.41
N MET A 78 12.96 19.64 -1.21
CA MET A 78 13.63 20.74 -1.90
C MET A 78 12.72 21.96 -2.04
N GLN A 79 13.30 23.10 -2.43
CA GLN A 79 12.54 24.30 -2.78
C GLN A 79 11.91 24.11 -4.16
N MET A 80 10.61 24.37 -4.26
CA MET A 80 9.81 24.24 -5.48
C MET A 80 9.04 25.53 -5.70
N ASP A 81 8.77 25.84 -6.96
CA ASP A 81 7.80 26.89 -7.27
C ASP A 81 6.36 26.39 -7.02
N GLU A 82 5.42 27.33 -6.92
CA GLU A 82 4.03 27.05 -6.54
C GLU A 82 3.20 26.42 -7.66
N CYS A 83 3.70 26.37 -8.90
CA CYS A 83 2.87 26.03 -10.06
C CYS A 83 3.29 24.76 -10.80
N ASN A 84 4.55 24.36 -10.71
CA ASN A 84 5.06 23.17 -11.37
C ASN A 84 4.92 21.94 -10.48
N ASP A 85 4.61 20.81 -11.11
CA ASP A 85 4.69 19.50 -10.47
C ASP A 85 6.12 18.97 -10.58
N TYR A 86 6.67 18.48 -9.45
CA TYR A 86 8.02 17.93 -9.36
C TYR A 86 7.97 16.43 -9.08
N SER A 87 8.75 15.65 -9.82
CA SER A 87 8.82 14.18 -9.68
C SER A 87 10.26 13.70 -9.66
N LEU A 88 10.60 12.89 -8.66
CA LEU A 88 11.90 12.23 -8.56
C LEU A 88 11.92 11.01 -9.50
N GLN A 89 12.86 11.00 -10.43
CA GLN A 89 13.00 9.90 -11.38
C GLN A 89 13.57 8.65 -10.70
N GLY A 90 13.09 7.49 -11.13
CA GLY A 90 13.56 6.19 -10.65
C GLY A 90 12.44 5.19 -10.45
N GLU A 91 12.82 3.98 -10.05
CA GLU A 91 11.89 2.88 -9.84
C GLU A 91 12.36 1.96 -8.72
N PHE A 92 11.43 1.28 -8.06
CA PHE A 92 11.76 0.17 -7.17
C PHE A 92 11.95 -1.12 -7.95
N VAL A 93 13.00 -1.85 -7.60
CA VAL A 93 13.21 -3.23 -8.00
C VAL A 93 13.11 -4.11 -6.78
N GLU A 94 12.15 -5.04 -6.80
CA GLU A 94 12.08 -6.12 -5.81
C GLU A 94 13.24 -7.09 -6.04
N ASP A 95 13.97 -7.40 -4.97
CA ASP A 95 14.96 -8.46 -5.05
C ASP A 95 14.32 -9.81 -4.78
N SER A 96 14.07 -10.54 -5.87
CA SER A 96 13.49 -11.88 -5.84
C SER A 96 14.38 -12.96 -5.22
N PHE A 97 15.63 -12.64 -4.88
CA PHE A 97 16.58 -13.54 -4.20
C PHE A 97 16.73 -13.24 -2.71
N ALA A 98 15.87 -12.40 -2.13
CA ALA A 98 15.86 -12.15 -0.70
C ALA A 98 15.54 -13.43 0.07
N ASP A 99 16.07 -13.52 1.29
CA ASP A 99 15.69 -14.59 2.22
C ASP A 99 14.17 -14.52 2.47
N GLU A 100 13.52 -15.67 2.66
CA GLU A 100 12.06 -15.74 2.85
C GLU A 100 11.53 -14.91 4.03
N ASP A 101 12.40 -14.60 5.01
CA ASP A 101 12.10 -13.86 6.23
C ASP A 101 12.10 -12.33 6.06
N VAL A 102 12.47 -11.78 4.90
CA VAL A 102 12.42 -10.34 4.63
C VAL A 102 11.94 -10.01 3.21
N LEU A 103 11.22 -8.90 3.07
CA LEU A 103 11.03 -8.28 1.75
C LEU A 103 12.16 -7.31 1.48
N ARG A 104 12.64 -7.26 0.23
CA ARG A 104 13.80 -6.43 -0.13
C ARG A 104 13.55 -5.62 -1.39
N TYR A 105 13.64 -4.30 -1.27
CA TYR A 105 13.48 -3.37 -2.39
C TYR A 105 14.69 -2.47 -2.55
N ILE A 106 15.10 -2.24 -3.80
CA ILE A 106 16.16 -1.28 -4.16
C ILE A 106 15.54 -0.22 -5.04
N TYR A 107 15.60 1.05 -4.64
CA TYR A 107 15.20 2.16 -5.50
C TYR A 107 16.36 2.56 -6.39
N ARG A 108 16.20 2.39 -7.70
CA ARG A 108 17.22 2.77 -8.70
C ARG A 108 16.92 4.19 -9.17
N SER A 109 17.82 5.10 -8.84
CA SER A 109 17.73 6.51 -9.22
C SER A 109 19.11 7.15 -9.17
N GLU A 110 19.35 8.07 -10.09
CA GLU A 110 20.52 8.99 -10.05
C GLU A 110 20.19 10.28 -9.26
N GLY A 111 19.02 10.34 -8.64
CA GLY A 111 18.58 11.49 -7.85
C GLY A 111 18.04 12.67 -8.68
N GLU A 112 17.83 12.48 -9.98
CA GLU A 112 17.30 13.51 -10.87
C GLU A 112 15.83 13.80 -10.56
N VAL A 113 15.49 15.07 -10.42
CA VAL A 113 14.11 15.54 -10.26
C VAL A 113 13.71 16.25 -11.55
N VAL A 114 12.61 15.82 -12.15
CA VAL A 114 11.99 16.48 -13.29
C VAL A 114 10.82 17.33 -12.84
N GLN A 115 10.48 18.34 -13.63
CA GLN A 115 9.36 19.23 -13.36
C GLN A 115 8.57 19.49 -14.63
N THR A 116 7.30 19.91 -14.47
CA THR A 116 6.57 20.56 -15.55
C THR A 116 7.22 21.89 -15.95
N LEU A 117 6.82 22.46 -17.08
CA LEU A 117 7.38 23.71 -17.62
C LEU A 117 6.30 24.79 -17.73
N LEU A 118 5.57 25.01 -16.64
CA LEU A 118 4.60 26.08 -16.50
C LEU A 118 5.29 27.39 -16.13
N GLY A 119 4.80 28.50 -16.71
CA GLY A 119 5.25 29.84 -16.33
C GLY A 119 4.53 30.30 -15.08
N CYS A 120 5.18 30.25 -13.93
CA CYS A 120 4.57 30.66 -12.66
C CYS A 120 4.34 32.18 -12.62
N ALA A 121 3.22 32.58 -12.03
CA ALA A 121 2.87 33.99 -11.88
C ALA A 121 3.74 34.72 -10.85
N THR A 122 4.37 33.96 -9.94
CA THR A 122 5.25 34.44 -8.88
C THR A 122 6.53 33.62 -8.85
N ASP A 123 7.62 34.23 -8.38
CA ASP A 123 8.90 33.55 -8.11
C ASP A 123 8.96 33.02 -6.66
N SER A 124 7.81 32.82 -6.01
CA SER A 124 7.75 32.29 -4.65
C SER A 124 8.16 30.82 -4.65
N LEU A 125 8.97 30.45 -3.67
CA LEU A 125 9.37 29.07 -3.44
C LEU A 125 8.88 28.58 -2.08
N HIS A 126 8.49 27.32 -2.02
CA HIS A 126 8.17 26.62 -0.78
C HIS A 126 8.95 25.30 -0.69
N THR A 127 9.15 24.85 0.54
CA THR A 127 9.79 23.55 0.79
C THR A 127 8.75 22.44 0.65
N GLU A 128 8.94 21.57 -0.33
CA GLU A 128 8.07 20.41 -0.55
C GLU A 128 8.89 19.15 -0.87
N PHE A 129 8.22 17.99 -0.85
CA PHE A 129 8.82 16.68 -1.06
C PHE A 129 8.55 16.19 -2.49
N ALA A 130 9.58 16.23 -3.35
CA ALA A 130 9.53 15.70 -4.72
C ALA A 130 9.38 14.19 -4.64
N ARG A 131 8.18 13.68 -4.92
CA ARG A 131 7.86 12.26 -4.81
C ARG A 131 8.45 11.50 -5.98
N GLY A 132 9.04 10.34 -5.73
CA GLY A 132 9.34 9.35 -6.75
C GLY A 132 8.22 8.32 -6.87
N MET A 133 8.36 7.42 -7.84
CA MET A 133 7.39 6.35 -8.05
C MET A 133 7.36 5.44 -6.81
N PRO A 134 6.20 5.33 -6.11
CA PRO A 134 6.11 4.54 -4.91
C PRO A 134 6.02 3.04 -5.23
N VAL A 135 6.29 2.20 -4.22
CA VAL A 135 5.92 0.78 -4.23
C VAL A 135 4.90 0.52 -3.13
N LEU A 136 3.93 -0.35 -3.43
CA LEU A 136 3.00 -0.88 -2.45
C LEU A 136 3.50 -2.25 -2.02
N VAL A 137 3.59 -2.47 -0.71
CA VAL A 137 3.99 -3.76 -0.14
C VAL A 137 2.90 -4.24 0.81
N ASP A 138 2.62 -5.54 0.76
CA ASP A 138 1.64 -6.17 1.66
C ASP A 138 1.98 -5.87 3.11
N TYR A 139 0.95 -5.61 3.92
CA TYR A 139 1.13 -5.47 5.36
C TYR A 139 1.43 -6.83 5.97
N ASN A 140 2.60 -6.96 6.60
CA ASN A 140 3.01 -8.19 7.24
C ASN A 140 3.87 -7.86 8.47
N SER A 141 3.33 -8.01 9.68
CA SER A 141 4.07 -7.72 10.91
C SER A 141 5.20 -8.71 11.19
N LEU A 142 5.11 -9.93 10.65
CA LEU A 142 6.09 -10.99 10.84
C LEU A 142 7.26 -10.92 9.84
N ARG A 143 7.11 -10.15 8.77
CA ARG A 143 8.11 -10.03 7.69
C ARG A 143 8.44 -8.56 7.42
N PRO A 144 9.56 -8.04 7.98
CA PRO A 144 9.94 -6.66 7.77
C PRO A 144 10.38 -6.41 6.32
N THR A 145 10.24 -5.15 5.92
CA THR A 145 10.64 -4.68 4.58
C THR A 145 11.94 -3.89 4.67
N VAL A 146 12.98 -4.40 4.03
CA VAL A 146 14.29 -3.74 3.90
C VAL A 146 14.33 -2.95 2.60
N VAL A 147 14.57 -1.65 2.70
CA VAL A 147 14.59 -0.73 1.56
C VAL A 147 15.96 -0.10 1.41
N TYR A 148 16.53 -0.14 0.21
CA TYR A 148 17.78 0.53 -0.13
C TYR A 148 17.48 1.73 -1.03
N LEU A 149 17.90 2.91 -0.60
CA LEU A 149 17.81 4.15 -1.37
C LEU A 149 19.23 4.73 -1.58
N PRO A 150 19.51 5.45 -2.67
CA PRO A 150 20.66 6.35 -2.76
C PRO A 150 20.73 7.30 -1.55
N LYS A 151 21.94 7.66 -1.10
CA LYS A 151 22.16 8.44 0.14
C LYS A 151 21.48 9.82 0.18
N ASP A 152 21.21 10.39 -0.97
CA ASP A 152 20.60 11.70 -1.15
C ASP A 152 19.07 11.64 -1.35
N ILE A 153 18.47 10.45 -1.21
CA ILE A 153 17.03 10.22 -1.37
C ILE A 153 16.45 9.82 -0.02
N GLU A 154 15.41 10.52 0.39
CA GLU A 154 14.66 10.31 1.62
C GLU A 154 13.57 9.24 1.43
N LEU A 155 13.27 8.49 2.49
CA LEU A 155 12.16 7.54 2.54
C LEU A 155 11.01 8.09 3.38
N LYS A 156 9.81 8.13 2.81
CA LYS A 156 8.56 8.21 3.57
C LYS A 156 7.80 6.90 3.39
N HIS A 157 7.01 6.53 4.40
CA HIS A 157 6.05 5.44 4.24
C HIS A 157 4.73 5.84 4.88
N THR A 158 3.66 5.22 4.41
CA THR A 158 2.31 5.40 4.96
C THR A 158 1.67 4.03 5.06
N VAL A 159 1.05 3.75 6.21
CA VAL A 159 0.21 2.57 6.36
C VAL A 159 -1.21 2.97 5.98
N TRP A 160 -1.73 2.30 4.97
CA TRP A 160 -3.09 2.50 4.52
C TRP A 160 -3.97 1.39 5.04
N LYS A 161 -5.13 1.75 5.59
CA LYS A 161 -6.21 0.81 5.80
C LYS A 161 -7.09 0.78 4.55
N VAL A 162 -7.20 -0.40 3.98
CA VAL A 162 -8.03 -0.72 2.84
C VAL A 162 -9.47 -0.89 3.34
N ALA A 163 -10.34 0.07 3.00
CA ALA A 163 -11.78 -0.09 3.24
C ALA A 163 -12.37 -1.18 2.33
N GLU A 164 -13.53 -1.69 2.71
CA GLU A 164 -14.33 -2.59 1.85
C GLU A 164 -14.58 -1.95 0.48
N MET A 165 -14.56 -2.76 -0.58
CA MET A 165 -14.91 -2.29 -1.92
C MET A 165 -16.41 -1.98 -1.99
N ILE A 166 -16.75 -0.72 -2.15
CA ILE A 166 -18.12 -0.25 -2.33
C ILE A 166 -18.42 -0.26 -3.82
N GLN A 167 -19.42 -1.03 -4.23
CA GLN A 167 -19.90 -1.03 -5.61
C GLN A 167 -20.62 0.29 -5.93
N VAL A 168 -20.30 0.88 -7.06
CA VAL A 168 -20.98 2.08 -7.57
C VAL A 168 -22.27 1.66 -8.24
N GLU A 169 -23.37 2.34 -7.91
CA GLU A 169 -24.65 2.09 -8.56
C GLU A 169 -24.58 2.50 -10.03
N HIS A 170 -24.96 1.58 -10.91
CA HIS A 170 -25.04 1.83 -12.35
C HIS A 170 -26.43 2.39 -12.70
N ASP A 171 -26.48 3.49 -13.47
CA ASP A 171 -27.73 3.95 -14.10
C ASP A 171 -28.01 3.10 -15.34
N PRO A 172 -28.98 2.17 -15.29
CA PRO A 172 -29.22 1.23 -16.38
C PRO A 172 -29.75 1.91 -17.66
N GLU A 173 -30.28 3.13 -17.56
CA GLU A 173 -30.79 3.86 -18.71
C GLU A 173 -29.69 4.68 -19.40
N ASN A 174 -28.57 4.93 -18.71
CA ASN A 174 -27.41 5.67 -19.19
C ASN A 174 -27.77 7.04 -19.83
N LYS A 175 -28.94 7.61 -19.46
CA LYS A 175 -29.57 8.77 -20.12
C LYS A 175 -28.72 10.03 -20.00
N LEU A 176 -27.99 10.16 -18.91
CA LEU A 176 -27.09 11.29 -18.66
C LEU A 176 -25.93 11.35 -19.66
N PHE A 177 -25.58 10.21 -20.26
CA PHE A 177 -24.45 10.06 -21.16
C PHE A 177 -24.85 10.02 -22.64
N GLU A 178 -26.14 10.18 -22.97
CA GLU A 178 -26.61 10.21 -24.36
C GLU A 178 -26.33 11.54 -25.10
N LYS A 179 -25.86 12.59 -24.40
CA LYS A 179 -25.63 13.92 -24.97
C LYS A 179 -24.14 14.18 -25.23
N ARG A 180 -23.82 14.88 -26.32
CA ARG A 180 -22.46 15.43 -26.53
C ARG A 180 -22.09 16.38 -25.38
N PRO A 181 -20.85 16.36 -24.87
CA PRO A 181 -19.62 15.80 -25.46
C PRO A 181 -19.35 14.30 -25.26
N PHE A 182 -20.24 13.52 -24.64
CA PHE A 182 -19.96 12.12 -24.22
C PHE A 182 -20.23 11.05 -25.30
N ASP A 183 -19.67 11.20 -26.50
CA ASP A 183 -19.77 10.19 -27.57
C ASP A 183 -18.53 9.28 -27.61
N LEU A 184 -18.30 8.49 -26.54
CA LEU A 184 -17.33 7.40 -26.52
C LEU A 184 -18.05 6.07 -26.77
N THR A 185 -18.48 5.90 -28.03
CA THR A 185 -19.16 4.73 -28.62
C THR A 185 -20.19 4.08 -27.69
N LYS A 186 -21.43 4.59 -27.73
CA LYS A 186 -22.64 4.11 -27.02
C LYS A 186 -22.79 2.59 -26.92
N ASP A 187 -22.19 1.84 -27.85
CA ASP A 187 -22.32 0.39 -27.93
C ASP A 187 -21.37 -0.35 -26.98
N LYS A 188 -20.19 0.18 -26.65
CA LYS A 188 -19.15 -0.53 -25.89
C LYS A 188 -19.14 -0.23 -24.40
N TYR A 189 -19.41 1.00 -24.00
CA TYR A 189 -19.23 1.45 -22.62
C TYR A 189 -20.53 1.88 -21.94
N ASP A 190 -20.55 1.70 -20.62
CA ASP A 190 -21.52 2.25 -19.68
C ASP A 190 -20.88 3.40 -18.90
N GLY A 191 -21.64 4.46 -18.63
CA GLY A 191 -21.19 5.63 -17.90
C GLY A 191 -21.57 5.55 -16.42
N TYR A 192 -20.63 5.87 -15.55
CA TYR A 192 -20.81 5.91 -14.10
C TYR A 192 -20.52 7.32 -13.58
N ILE A 193 -21.34 7.79 -12.66
CA ILE A 193 -21.06 9.00 -11.87
C ILE A 193 -20.72 8.54 -10.46
N LEU A 194 -19.47 8.75 -10.06
CA LEU A 194 -19.04 8.52 -8.69
C LEU A 194 -19.06 9.83 -7.92
N GLN A 195 -20.05 9.96 -7.04
CA GLN A 195 -20.12 11.02 -6.04
C GLN A 195 -19.73 10.45 -4.69
N LEU A 196 -18.65 10.96 -4.10
CA LEU A 196 -18.17 10.50 -2.81
C LEU A 196 -18.85 11.25 -1.66
N PRO A 197 -19.00 10.62 -0.48
CA PRO A 197 -19.44 11.29 0.73
C PRO A 197 -18.44 12.39 1.15
N ALA A 198 -18.73 13.14 2.21
CA ALA A 198 -17.73 14.01 2.82
C ALA A 198 -16.66 13.15 3.53
N GLY A 199 -15.38 13.47 3.36
CA GLY A 199 -14.27 12.69 3.91
C GLY A 199 -12.99 13.52 4.10
N SER A 200 -11.93 12.86 4.55
CA SER A 200 -10.64 13.49 4.82
C SER A 200 -9.87 13.76 3.53
N GLU A 201 -9.36 14.99 3.36
CA GLU A 201 -8.51 15.41 2.22
C GLU A 201 -7.24 14.56 2.07
N ASN A 202 -6.77 13.94 3.15
CA ASN A 202 -5.58 13.07 3.13
C ASN A 202 -5.87 11.63 2.68
N SER A 203 -7.12 11.32 2.37
CA SER A 203 -7.50 10.00 1.88
C SER A 203 -7.16 9.86 0.40
N LYS A 204 -7.04 8.63 -0.07
CA LYS A 204 -7.00 8.35 -1.50
C LYS A 204 -8.20 7.50 -1.88
N ILE A 205 -8.68 7.68 -3.10
CA ILE A 205 -9.71 6.81 -3.66
C ILE A 205 -8.99 5.86 -4.62
N GLU A 206 -9.30 4.59 -4.53
CA GLU A 206 -8.92 3.63 -5.55
C GLU A 206 -10.18 3.17 -6.27
N LEU A 207 -10.18 3.37 -7.59
CA LEU A 207 -11.18 2.91 -8.52
C LEU A 207 -10.77 1.53 -9.02
N VAL A 208 -11.67 0.58 -8.86
CA VAL A 208 -11.47 -0.82 -9.17
C VAL A 208 -12.57 -1.26 -10.13
N VAL A 209 -12.20 -1.50 -11.39
CA VAL A 209 -13.13 -1.99 -12.41
C VAL A 209 -12.86 -3.47 -12.64
N GLY A 210 -13.92 -4.26 -12.68
CA GLY A 210 -13.78 -5.70 -12.83
C GLY A 210 -15.06 -6.39 -13.28
N ILE A 211 -14.99 -7.72 -13.35
CA ILE A 211 -16.10 -8.59 -13.74
C ILE A 211 -16.27 -9.70 -12.72
N THR A 212 -17.52 -10.03 -12.40
CA THR A 212 -17.82 -11.21 -11.59
C THR A 212 -17.89 -12.46 -12.47
N LYS A 213 -16.94 -13.39 -12.31
CA LYS A 213 -16.91 -14.69 -13.02
C LYS A 213 -16.86 -15.86 -12.03
N LYS A 214 -17.46 -16.99 -12.42
CA LYS A 214 -17.28 -18.25 -11.70
C LYS A 214 -15.90 -18.82 -12.02
N VAL A 215 -15.03 -18.84 -11.04
CA VAL A 215 -13.63 -19.29 -11.18
C VAL A 215 -13.26 -20.24 -10.05
N ASP A 216 -12.21 -21.02 -10.29
CA ASP A 216 -11.70 -22.00 -9.34
C ASP A 216 -10.87 -21.33 -8.22
N CYS A 217 -10.09 -22.15 -7.52
CA CYS A 217 -9.24 -21.73 -6.42
C CYS A 217 -8.05 -20.85 -6.86
N ASN A 218 -7.73 -20.78 -8.15
CA ASN A 218 -6.60 -20.03 -8.64
C ASN A 218 -6.79 -18.52 -8.45
N ARG A 219 -5.67 -17.79 -8.47
CA ARG A 219 -5.68 -16.33 -8.52
C ARG A 219 -5.88 -15.90 -9.95
N HIS A 220 -6.93 -15.12 -10.17
CA HIS A 220 -7.30 -14.60 -11.47
C HIS A 220 -7.16 -13.07 -11.47
N HIS A 221 -6.70 -12.52 -12.58
CA HIS A 221 -6.63 -11.07 -12.80
C HIS A 221 -7.00 -10.78 -14.25
N LEU A 222 -7.59 -9.60 -14.49
CA LEU A 222 -7.80 -9.12 -15.86
C LEU A 222 -6.45 -8.84 -16.53
N ILE A 223 -6.34 -9.17 -17.80
CA ILE A 223 -5.20 -8.83 -18.67
C ILE A 223 -5.63 -7.82 -19.72
N ASP A 224 -4.64 -7.21 -20.40
CA ASP A 224 -4.85 -6.22 -21.45
C ASP A 224 -5.84 -5.11 -21.04
N VAL A 225 -5.56 -4.54 -19.87
CA VAL A 225 -6.35 -3.46 -19.26
C VAL A 225 -5.71 -2.11 -19.57
N THR A 226 -6.54 -1.10 -19.85
CA THR A 226 -6.12 0.31 -19.81
C THR A 226 -7.05 1.08 -18.89
N PHE A 227 -6.50 1.95 -18.04
CA PHE A 227 -7.30 2.82 -17.18
C PHE A 227 -6.66 4.22 -17.12
N GLY A 228 -7.28 5.20 -17.79
CA GLY A 228 -6.71 6.53 -17.93
C GLY A 228 -7.75 7.60 -18.22
N ASP A 229 -7.27 8.77 -18.62
CA ASP A 229 -8.12 9.93 -18.92
C ASP A 229 -8.87 9.74 -20.26
N ALA A 230 -10.13 10.18 -20.30
CA ALA A 230 -11.04 9.93 -21.43
C ALA A 230 -10.99 10.97 -22.58
N GLY A 231 -9.92 11.78 -22.70
CA GLY A 231 -9.75 12.74 -23.81
C GLY A 231 -9.00 14.03 -23.46
N ASP A 232 -8.95 14.97 -24.41
CA ASP A 232 -8.24 16.27 -24.32
C ASP A 232 -9.07 17.41 -23.69
N MET A 233 -10.23 17.09 -23.13
CA MET A 233 -11.24 18.10 -22.88
C MET A 233 -10.75 19.09 -21.80
N ASN A 234 -11.10 20.38 -21.95
CA ASN A 234 -10.80 21.51 -21.05
C ASN A 234 -11.39 21.37 -19.61
N PHE A 235 -11.59 20.15 -19.13
CA PHE A 235 -12.03 19.81 -17.79
C PHE A 235 -10.81 19.39 -16.95
N SER A 236 -10.87 19.60 -15.64
CA SER A 236 -9.82 19.18 -14.71
C SER A 236 -9.45 17.70 -14.93
N PRO A 237 -8.14 17.36 -15.01
CA PRO A 237 -7.71 15.96 -15.05
C PRO A 237 -8.29 15.20 -13.85
N HIS A 238 -8.62 13.92 -14.01
CA HIS A 238 -9.32 13.05 -13.03
C HIS A 238 -10.85 13.19 -12.94
N MET A 239 -11.50 14.17 -13.59
CA MET A 239 -12.97 14.20 -13.65
C MET A 239 -13.56 13.25 -14.70
N PHE A 240 -12.79 12.87 -15.72
CA PHE A 240 -13.25 12.06 -16.84
C PHE A 240 -12.27 10.93 -17.15
N MET A 241 -12.65 9.69 -16.83
CA MET A 241 -11.79 8.52 -17.00
C MET A 241 -12.46 7.43 -17.83
N ILE A 242 -11.64 6.64 -18.52
CA ILE A 242 -12.05 5.47 -19.28
C ILE A 242 -11.23 4.27 -18.83
N PHE A 243 -11.93 3.17 -18.56
CA PHE A 243 -11.36 1.85 -18.41
C PHE A 243 -11.70 1.04 -19.65
N ASP A 244 -10.72 0.33 -20.21
CA ASP A 244 -10.94 -0.60 -21.31
C ASP A 244 -10.31 -1.96 -21.03
N SER A 245 -11.07 -3.01 -21.35
CA SER A 245 -10.67 -4.42 -21.28
C SER A 245 -11.70 -5.24 -22.07
N ASP A 246 -11.25 -6.36 -22.64
CA ASP A 246 -12.13 -7.36 -23.26
C ASP A 246 -12.65 -8.42 -22.26
N GLY A 247 -12.18 -8.36 -21.01
CA GLY A 247 -12.57 -9.26 -19.95
C GLY A 247 -11.82 -10.59 -19.94
N GLU A 248 -10.75 -10.73 -20.73
CA GLU A 248 -9.83 -11.86 -20.62
C GLU A 248 -9.14 -11.87 -19.26
N ILE A 249 -8.91 -13.08 -18.73
CA ILE A 249 -8.31 -13.28 -17.42
C ILE A 249 -7.12 -14.21 -17.52
N ALA A 250 -6.02 -13.84 -16.86
CA ALA A 250 -4.93 -14.76 -16.59
C ALA A 250 -5.13 -15.42 -15.22
N SER A 251 -4.63 -16.65 -15.09
CA SER A 251 -4.80 -17.48 -13.90
C SER A 251 -3.48 -18.11 -13.49
N THR A 252 -3.20 -18.13 -12.19
CA THR A 252 -2.13 -18.97 -11.65
C THR A 252 -2.50 -20.44 -11.90
N ARG A 253 -1.59 -21.30 -12.36
CA ARG A 253 -1.93 -22.71 -12.65
C ARG A 253 -1.69 -23.62 -11.44
N MET A 254 -2.25 -23.26 -10.29
CA MET A 254 -2.17 -24.09 -9.07
C MET A 254 -3.14 -25.27 -9.18
N GLY A 255 -2.84 -26.37 -8.49
CA GLY A 255 -3.76 -27.50 -8.41
C GLY A 255 -4.94 -27.17 -7.49
N CYS A 256 -6.17 -27.15 -8.03
CA CYS A 256 -7.40 -26.96 -7.25
C CYS A 256 -8.00 -28.32 -6.85
N PRO A 257 -7.95 -28.72 -5.57
CA PRO A 257 -8.32 -30.07 -5.14
C PRO A 257 -9.80 -30.40 -5.40
N ASP A 258 -10.69 -29.44 -5.16
CA ASP A 258 -12.14 -29.68 -5.19
C ASP A 258 -12.80 -29.27 -6.51
N SER A 259 -12.07 -28.58 -7.40
CA SER A 259 -12.55 -28.05 -8.69
C SER A 259 -13.85 -27.24 -8.62
N GLU A 260 -14.23 -26.75 -7.43
CA GLU A 260 -15.44 -25.95 -7.24
C GLU A 260 -15.25 -24.54 -7.82
N LEU A 261 -16.25 -24.06 -8.57
CA LEU A 261 -16.25 -22.70 -9.11
C LEU A 261 -17.11 -21.78 -8.25
N THR A 262 -16.49 -20.72 -7.74
CA THR A 262 -17.14 -19.68 -6.94
C THR A 262 -17.20 -18.37 -7.73
N GLY A 263 -18.27 -17.58 -7.55
CA GLY A 263 -18.34 -16.24 -8.14
C GLY A 263 -17.33 -15.32 -7.45
N LYS A 264 -16.32 -14.86 -8.19
CA LYS A 264 -15.32 -13.89 -7.71
C LYS A 264 -15.33 -12.65 -8.59
N PHE A 265 -15.19 -11.49 -7.96
CA PHE A 265 -14.92 -10.24 -8.65
C PHE A 265 -13.44 -10.20 -9.06
N ILE A 266 -13.19 -10.17 -10.37
CA ILE A 266 -11.86 -10.22 -10.97
C ILE A 266 -11.59 -8.85 -11.59
N TYR A 267 -10.52 -8.22 -11.17
CA TYR A 267 -10.07 -6.91 -11.65
C TYR A 267 -8.61 -6.97 -12.09
N GLY A 268 -8.16 -5.92 -12.78
CA GLY A 268 -6.77 -5.78 -13.24
C GLY A 268 -6.12 -4.56 -12.62
N GLU A 269 -5.47 -3.75 -13.44
CA GLU A 269 -4.91 -2.47 -13.01
C GLU A 269 -6.01 -1.53 -12.46
N THR A 270 -5.73 -0.90 -11.33
CA THR A 270 -6.63 0.00 -10.62
C THR A 270 -6.14 1.45 -10.71
N ARG A 271 -7.05 2.42 -10.67
CA ARG A 271 -6.68 3.84 -10.70
C ARG A 271 -6.81 4.45 -9.31
N ARG A 272 -5.71 4.97 -8.77
CA ARG A 272 -5.71 5.76 -7.53
C ARG A 272 -5.80 7.25 -7.88
N VAL A 273 -6.71 7.95 -7.23
CA VAL A 273 -6.92 9.40 -7.39
C VAL A 273 -6.96 10.08 -6.02
N PRO A 274 -6.57 11.36 -5.92
CA PRO A 274 -6.73 12.14 -4.70
C PRO A 274 -8.19 12.19 -4.26
N TYR A 275 -8.43 12.32 -2.95
CA TYR A 275 -9.79 12.56 -2.46
C TYR A 275 -10.39 13.82 -3.10
N THR A 276 -11.61 13.72 -3.60
CA THR A 276 -12.35 14.88 -4.13
C THR A 276 -13.83 14.78 -3.79
N THR A 277 -14.44 15.93 -3.59
CA THR A 277 -15.90 16.07 -3.51
C THR A 277 -16.53 16.31 -4.88
N ASP A 278 -15.72 16.57 -5.91
CA ASP A 278 -16.21 16.74 -7.27
C ASP A 278 -16.64 15.38 -7.83
N PRO A 279 -17.76 15.31 -8.57
CA PRO A 279 -18.21 14.08 -9.20
C PRO A 279 -17.18 13.63 -10.24
N MET A 280 -16.81 12.36 -10.18
CA MET A 280 -16.02 11.72 -11.23
C MET A 280 -16.94 10.99 -12.21
N ILE A 281 -16.63 11.11 -13.49
CA ILE A 281 -17.31 10.41 -14.58
C ILE A 281 -16.37 9.34 -15.13
N ILE A 282 -16.81 8.08 -15.05
CA ILE A 282 -16.02 6.92 -15.43
C ILE A 282 -16.78 6.11 -16.48
N PHE A 283 -16.15 5.85 -17.62
CA PHE A 283 -16.67 4.95 -18.65
C PHE A 283 -16.00 3.58 -18.52
N ILE A 284 -16.80 2.51 -18.43
CA ILE A 284 -16.29 1.13 -18.33
C ILE A 284 -17.02 0.23 -19.34
N PRO A 285 -16.44 -0.90 -19.80
CA PRO A 285 -17.09 -1.74 -20.79
C PRO A 285 -18.39 -2.36 -20.25
N LYS A 286 -19.39 -2.54 -21.12
CA LYS A 286 -20.68 -3.14 -20.71
C LYS A 286 -20.48 -4.51 -20.08
N GLY A 287 -21.20 -4.76 -18.98
CA GLY A 287 -21.11 -6.01 -18.21
C GLY A 287 -19.97 -6.04 -17.18
N PHE A 288 -19.21 -4.95 -17.05
CA PHE A 288 -18.27 -4.74 -15.95
C PHE A 288 -18.95 -4.01 -14.79
N GLU A 289 -18.35 -4.11 -13.61
CA GLU A 289 -18.76 -3.42 -12.40
C GLU A 289 -17.67 -2.44 -11.99
N LEU A 290 -18.07 -1.20 -11.64
CA LEU A 290 -17.20 -0.25 -10.97
C LEU A 290 -17.37 -0.40 -9.45
N ARG A 291 -16.25 -0.56 -8.76
CA ARG A 291 -16.16 -0.45 -7.31
C ARG A 291 -15.13 0.61 -6.94
N TYR A 292 -15.25 1.17 -5.75
CA TYR A 292 -14.22 2.03 -5.19
C TYR A 292 -13.94 1.62 -3.74
N ARG A 293 -12.77 2.00 -3.26
CA ARG A 293 -12.45 1.95 -1.83
C ARG A 293 -11.67 3.18 -1.42
N ILE A 294 -11.88 3.59 -0.18
CA ILE A 294 -11.18 4.72 0.42
C ILE A 294 -9.99 4.17 1.20
N TRP A 295 -8.84 4.80 0.96
CA TRP A 295 -7.59 4.54 1.63
C TRP A 295 -7.40 5.62 2.67
N GLU A 296 -7.54 5.23 3.93
CA GLU A 296 -7.29 6.11 5.06
C GLU A 296 -5.89 5.85 5.58
N SER A 297 -5.10 6.93 5.67
CA SER A 297 -3.82 6.86 6.36
C SER A 297 -4.09 6.65 7.85
N VAL A 298 -3.51 5.59 8.41
CA VAL A 298 -3.63 5.27 9.83
C VAL A 298 -2.34 5.51 10.61
N VAL A 299 -1.23 5.76 9.89
CA VAL A 299 0.10 6.11 10.42
C VAL A 299 0.84 6.98 9.40
#